data_AF-A0A813GY51-F1
#
_entry.id   AF-A0A813GY51-F1
#
_cell.length_a   1.000
_cell.length_b   1.000
_cell.length_c   1.000
_cell.angle_alpha   90.00
_cell.angle_beta   90.00
_cell.angle_gamma   90.00
#
_symmetry.space_group_name_H-M   'P 1'
#
loop_
_entity.id
_entity.type
_entity.pdbx_description
1 polymer ?
#
loop_
_entity_poly.entity_id
_entity_poly.type
_entity_poly.pdbx_seq_one_letter_code
_entity_poly.pdbx_strand_id
1 'polypeptide(L)'
;MARLKFVEETADCLVFKMGALAMIGQMALCILSSAIISAALSFVLRLYIGFLAFILCGGPGLIGVVCGFFGCANAREFVFTFDRRQGEFRAVAGRAQLVRPLSQITAVIIEQENDSRGSFGGENPPSFSLTLIFADGARFRCEAGVPVSGSPDSLRAPADQIRSFLRLPQANVPLLNVTRAAKEETEEEEHVAQAFLSRWVACEGLAPRMEPQLHEYDWIEPPIGVVPPMLPRPDRRGRGHPAGVEVRSFEPCTLSRQAAVERGIRANSNGATPIVVGRVFRTPPPIPQPRSLQVVLPEGVQAGQQINVMAPDGSQLQLTVPSGLRPGDMMTVQY
;
A
#
# COMPACT_ATOMS: atom_id res chain seq x y z
N MET A 1 -14.79 -7.42 -17.31
CA MET A 1 -13.65 -6.92 -16.51
C MET A 1 -13.68 -5.42 -16.44
N ALA A 2 -13.56 -4.85 -15.25
CA ALA A 2 -13.40 -3.41 -15.11
C ALA A 2 -11.98 -3.05 -15.56
N ARG A 3 -11.87 -2.28 -16.64
CA ARG A 3 -10.59 -1.71 -17.07
C ARG A 3 -10.50 -0.29 -16.53
N LEU A 4 -9.34 0.06 -15.99
CA LEU A 4 -8.97 1.46 -15.79
C LEU A 4 -9.00 2.13 -17.17
N LYS A 5 -10.06 2.90 -17.42
CA LYS A 5 -10.18 3.69 -18.63
C LYS A 5 -9.53 5.03 -18.34
N PHE A 6 -8.54 5.32 -19.15
CA PHE A 6 -7.96 6.63 -19.21
C PHE A 6 -9.03 7.62 -19.71
N VAL A 7 -9.25 8.72 -18.98
CA VAL A 7 -10.27 9.72 -19.36
C VAL A 7 -9.67 11.04 -19.75
N GLU A 8 -8.68 11.53 -18.99
CA GLU A 8 -8.10 12.84 -19.23
C GLU A 8 -6.61 12.86 -18.88
N GLU A 9 -5.80 13.32 -19.84
CA GLU A 9 -4.38 13.66 -19.66
C GLU A 9 -4.21 15.15 -19.85
N THR A 10 -3.82 15.83 -18.79
CA THR A 10 -3.25 17.17 -18.89
C THR A 10 -1.90 17.16 -18.19
N ALA A 11 -1.06 18.15 -18.47
CA ALA A 11 0.27 18.24 -17.85
C ALA A 11 0.22 18.24 -16.31
N ASP A 12 -0.91 18.71 -15.75
CA ASP A 12 -1.11 18.87 -14.31
C ASP A 12 -2.18 17.96 -13.71
N CYS A 13 -2.98 17.25 -14.52
CA CYS A 13 -4.06 16.41 -14.02
C CYS A 13 -4.16 15.10 -14.81
N LEU A 14 -4.19 13.99 -14.09
CA LEU A 14 -4.34 12.65 -14.63
C LEU A 14 -5.62 12.03 -14.05
N VAL A 15 -6.59 11.69 -14.91
CA VAL A 15 -7.87 11.14 -14.47
C VAL A 15 -8.10 9.75 -15.05
N PHE A 16 -8.24 8.79 -14.15
CA PHE A 16 -8.70 7.44 -14.49
C PHE A 16 -10.11 7.24 -14.00
N LYS A 17 -10.92 6.61 -14.85
CA LYS A 17 -12.24 6.15 -14.46
C LYS A 17 -12.34 4.65 -14.56
N MET A 18 -13.03 4.09 -13.59
CA MET A 18 -13.24 2.66 -13.51
C MET A 18 -14.74 2.40 -13.60
N GLY A 19 -15.15 1.88 -14.74
CA GLY A 19 -16.56 1.62 -15.03
C GLY A 19 -17.10 0.48 -14.16
N ALA A 20 -18.21 0.71 -13.48
CA ALA A 20 -18.94 -0.31 -12.72
C ALA A 20 -19.59 -1.39 -13.60
N LEU A 21 -19.52 -1.25 -14.93
CA LEU A 21 -20.19 -2.14 -15.91
C LEU A 21 -19.89 -3.64 -15.71
N ALA A 22 -18.66 -3.99 -15.30
CA ALA A 22 -18.33 -5.39 -15.06
C ALA A 22 -19.04 -5.97 -13.83
N MET A 23 -19.15 -5.20 -12.75
CA MET A 23 -19.94 -5.60 -11.59
C MET A 23 -21.43 -5.63 -11.93
N ILE A 24 -21.92 -4.65 -12.68
CA ILE A 24 -23.32 -4.60 -13.11
C ILE A 24 -23.66 -5.84 -13.94
N GLY A 25 -22.79 -6.26 -14.86
CA GLY A 25 -23.01 -7.46 -15.67
C GLY A 25 -23.10 -8.75 -14.84
N GLN A 26 -22.18 -8.95 -13.91
CA GLN A 26 -22.19 -10.14 -13.04
C GLN A 26 -23.39 -10.14 -12.08
N MET A 27 -23.69 -8.99 -11.47
CA MET A 27 -24.85 -8.86 -10.58
C MET A 27 -26.16 -9.01 -11.35
N ALA A 28 -26.29 -8.43 -12.54
CA ALA A 28 -27.45 -8.63 -13.40
C ALA A 28 -27.63 -10.09 -13.80
N LEU A 29 -26.54 -10.82 -14.08
CA LEU A 29 -26.59 -12.25 -14.35
C LEU A 29 -27.07 -13.05 -13.13
N CYS A 30 -26.57 -12.74 -11.93
CA CYS A 30 -27.02 -13.36 -10.68
C CYS A 30 -28.50 -13.05 -10.37
N ILE A 31 -28.94 -11.82 -10.64
CA ILE A 31 -30.33 -11.39 -10.48
C ILE A 31 -31.23 -12.14 -11.47
N LEU A 32 -30.81 -12.25 -12.73
CA LEU A 32 -31.54 -12.96 -13.77
C LEU A 32 -31.64 -14.47 -13.46
N SER A 33 -30.54 -15.10 -13.04
CA SER A 33 -30.54 -16.52 -12.68
C SER A 33 -31.43 -16.78 -11.46
N SER A 34 -31.35 -15.93 -10.43
CA SER A 34 -32.23 -16.00 -9.26
C SER A 34 -33.71 -15.82 -9.62
N ALA A 35 -34.02 -14.89 -10.53
CA ALA A 35 -35.37 -14.68 -11.02
C ALA A 35 -35.90 -15.88 -11.81
N ILE A 36 -35.08 -16.48 -12.67
CA ILE A 36 -35.45 -17.70 -13.43
C ILE A 36 -35.71 -18.87 -12.48
N ILE A 37 -34.82 -19.10 -11.50
CA ILE A 37 -34.97 -20.18 -10.52
C ILE A 37 -36.23 -19.97 -9.68
N SER A 38 -36.46 -18.73 -9.23
CA SER A 38 -37.65 -18.36 -8.44
C SER A 38 -38.94 -18.51 -9.25
N ALA A 39 -38.94 -18.16 -10.54
CA ALA A 39 -40.09 -18.33 -11.43
C ALA A 39 -40.39 -19.82 -11.69
N ALA A 40 -39.36 -20.62 -11.95
CA ALA A 40 -39.50 -22.06 -12.15
C ALA A 40 -40.02 -22.76 -10.87
N LEU A 41 -39.43 -22.44 -9.71
CA LEU A 41 -39.87 -22.97 -8.42
C LEU A 41 -41.30 -22.54 -8.09
N SER A 42 -41.66 -21.29 -8.41
CA SER A 42 -43.02 -20.78 -8.24
C SER A 42 -44.04 -21.52 -9.10
N PHE A 43 -43.68 -21.84 -10.35
CA PHE A 43 -44.56 -22.59 -11.25
C PHE A 43 -44.81 -24.00 -10.71
N VAL A 44 -43.77 -24.67 -10.22
CA VAL A 44 -43.89 -25.98 -9.56
C VAL A 44 -44.73 -25.89 -8.29
N LEU A 45 -44.46 -24.93 -7.40
CA LEU A 45 -45.21 -24.76 -6.15
C LEU A 45 -46.69 -24.45 -6.39
N ARG A 46 -47.03 -23.67 -7.43
CA ARG A 46 -48.43 -23.38 -7.78
C ARG A 46 -49.21 -24.63 -8.18
N LEU A 47 -48.55 -25.61 -8.79
CA LEU A 47 -49.17 -26.88 -9.16
C LEU A 47 -49.44 -27.78 -7.94
N TYR A 48 -48.69 -27.63 -6.85
CA TYR A 48 -48.70 -28.58 -5.73
C TYR A 48 -49.21 -28.02 -4.39
N ILE A 49 -49.01 -26.74 -4.06
CA ILE A 49 -49.17 -26.22 -2.68
C ILE A 49 -50.12 -25.00 -2.59
N GLY A 50 -50.61 -24.48 -3.73
CA GLY A 50 -51.59 -23.38 -3.76
C GLY A 50 -50.98 -21.98 -3.58
N PHE A 51 -51.84 -20.95 -3.62
CA PHE A 51 -51.44 -19.55 -3.78
C PHE A 51 -50.65 -18.95 -2.59
N LEU A 52 -50.84 -19.46 -1.36
CA LEU A 52 -50.20 -18.90 -0.17
C LEU A 52 -48.68 -19.15 -0.13
N ALA A 53 -48.24 -20.32 -0.58
CA ALA A 53 -46.81 -20.66 -0.67
C ALA A 53 -46.08 -19.80 -1.71
N PHE A 54 -46.77 -19.35 -2.76
CA PHE A 54 -46.21 -18.46 -3.76
C PHE A 54 -45.81 -17.09 -3.19
N ILE A 55 -46.64 -16.50 -2.30
CA ILE A 55 -46.32 -15.21 -1.69
C ILE A 55 -45.12 -15.34 -0.74
N LEU A 56 -45.10 -16.39 0.09
CA LEU A 56 -44.06 -16.60 1.09
C LEU A 56 -42.69 -16.93 0.46
N CYS A 57 -42.66 -17.71 -0.63
CA CYS A 57 -41.41 -18.06 -1.30
C CYS A 57 -40.99 -17.06 -2.38
N GLY A 58 -41.93 -16.48 -3.13
CA GLY A 58 -41.62 -15.56 -4.24
C GLY A 58 -41.33 -14.11 -3.81
N GLY A 59 -41.94 -13.65 -2.72
CA GLY A 59 -41.77 -12.28 -2.21
C GLY A 59 -40.32 -11.90 -1.89
N PRO A 60 -39.59 -12.69 -1.07
CA PRO A 60 -38.19 -12.40 -0.75
C PRO A 60 -37.27 -12.40 -1.97
N GLY A 61 -37.51 -13.30 -2.93
CA GLY A 61 -36.76 -13.35 -4.19
C GLY A 61 -36.93 -12.08 -5.02
N LEU A 62 -38.17 -11.60 -5.14
CA LEU A 62 -38.46 -10.34 -5.84
C LEU A 62 -37.82 -9.12 -5.15
N ILE A 63 -37.88 -9.07 -3.81
CA ILE A 63 -37.22 -8.00 -3.04
C ILE A 63 -35.71 -8.02 -3.28
N GLY A 64 -35.09 -9.21 -3.28
CA GLY A 64 -33.66 -9.35 -3.60
C GLY A 64 -33.30 -8.86 -5.01
N VAL A 65 -34.13 -9.17 -6.00
CA VAL A 65 -33.98 -8.70 -7.39
C VAL A 65 -34.08 -7.17 -7.47
N VAL A 66 -35.09 -6.58 -6.83
CA VAL A 66 -35.30 -5.12 -6.82
C VAL A 66 -34.18 -4.40 -6.08
N CYS A 67 -33.80 -4.87 -4.88
CA CYS A 67 -32.67 -4.32 -4.12
C CYS A 67 -31.35 -4.46 -4.88
N GLY A 68 -31.12 -5.60 -5.54
CA GLY A 68 -29.96 -5.80 -6.40
C GLY A 68 -29.93 -4.82 -7.58
N PHE A 69 -31.08 -4.59 -8.22
CA PHE A 69 -31.20 -3.62 -9.31
C PHE A 69 -30.95 -2.19 -8.83
N PHE A 70 -31.52 -1.77 -7.70
CA PHE A 70 -31.24 -0.47 -7.10
C PHE A 70 -29.79 -0.33 -6.66
N GLY A 71 -29.17 -1.40 -6.16
CA GLY A 71 -27.73 -1.44 -5.85
C GLY A 71 -26.87 -1.25 -7.11
N CYS A 72 -27.23 -1.91 -8.21
CA CYS A 72 -26.53 -1.79 -9.50
C CYS A 72 -26.74 -0.44 -10.18
N ALA A 73 -27.97 0.09 -10.15
CA ALA A 73 -28.29 1.42 -10.69
C ALA A 73 -27.57 2.52 -9.91
N ASN A 74 -27.31 2.29 -8.63
CA ASN A 74 -26.49 3.15 -7.80
C ASN A 74 -25.02 2.74 -7.77
N ALA A 75 -24.56 1.77 -8.56
CA ALA A 75 -23.15 1.42 -8.65
C ALA A 75 -22.42 2.58 -9.33
N ARG A 76 -21.65 3.33 -8.54
CA ARG A 76 -21.02 4.57 -9.00
C ARG A 76 -19.68 4.28 -9.64
N GLU A 77 -19.35 5.12 -10.61
CA GLU A 77 -18.03 5.12 -11.22
C GLU A 77 -16.99 5.52 -10.16
N PHE A 78 -15.90 4.76 -10.08
CA PHE A 78 -14.75 5.14 -9.29
C PHE A 78 -13.87 6.03 -10.14
N VAL A 79 -13.54 7.21 -9.62
CA VAL A 79 -12.69 8.19 -10.30
C VAL A 79 -11.43 8.40 -9.48
N PHE A 80 -10.28 8.16 -10.09
CA PHE A 80 -8.98 8.45 -9.51
C PHE A 80 -8.41 9.66 -10.23
N THR A 81 -8.15 10.72 -9.47
CA THR A 81 -7.63 11.99 -9.96
C THR A 81 -6.28 12.24 -9.30
N PHE A 82 -5.24 12.42 -10.09
CA PHE A 82 -3.93 12.89 -9.63
C PHE A 82 -3.78 14.33 -10.11
N ASP A 83 -3.89 15.31 -9.20
CA ASP A 83 -3.83 16.74 -9.52
C ASP A 83 -2.54 17.36 -8.94
N ARG A 84 -1.59 17.71 -9.82
CA ARG A 84 -0.33 18.38 -9.46
C ARG A 84 -0.52 19.82 -9.03
N ARG A 85 -1.58 20.52 -9.50
CA ARG A 85 -1.84 21.91 -9.10
C ARG A 85 -2.21 21.99 -7.64
N GLN A 86 -3.04 21.03 -7.20
CA GLN A 86 -3.42 20.90 -5.80
C GLN A 86 -2.38 20.10 -5.00
N GLY A 87 -1.54 19.31 -5.66
CA GLY A 87 -0.62 18.39 -5.00
C GLY A 87 -1.37 17.25 -4.32
N GLU A 88 -2.54 16.87 -4.82
CA GLU A 88 -3.44 15.89 -4.20
C GLU A 88 -3.78 14.71 -5.14
N PHE A 89 -3.82 13.53 -4.56
CA PHE A 89 -4.50 12.35 -5.06
C PHE A 89 -5.92 12.31 -4.49
N ARG A 90 -6.91 12.15 -5.36
CA ARG A 90 -8.32 11.98 -5.03
C ARG A 90 -8.83 10.66 -5.58
N ALA A 91 -9.43 9.85 -4.72
CA ALA A 91 -10.25 8.71 -5.13
C ALA A 91 -11.70 8.99 -4.72
N VAL A 92 -12.60 9.05 -5.70
CA VAL A 92 -14.01 9.38 -5.48
C VAL A 92 -14.88 8.20 -5.89
N ALA A 93 -15.78 7.79 -4.99
CA ALA A 93 -16.79 6.77 -5.19
C ALA A 93 -18.14 7.33 -4.75
N GLY A 94 -18.77 8.10 -5.63
CA GLY A 94 -20.00 8.81 -5.28
C GLY A 94 -19.82 9.96 -4.31
N ARG A 95 -20.35 9.80 -3.08
CA ARG A 95 -20.19 10.79 -2.00
C ARG A 95 -18.97 10.52 -1.14
N ALA A 96 -18.46 9.29 -1.16
CA ALA A 96 -17.23 8.94 -0.48
C ALA A 96 -16.05 9.49 -1.28
N GLN A 97 -15.12 10.14 -0.58
CA GLN A 97 -13.88 10.64 -1.16
C GLN A 97 -12.71 10.33 -0.23
N LEU A 98 -11.61 9.89 -0.82
CA LEU A 98 -10.31 9.79 -0.17
C LEU A 98 -9.40 10.84 -0.82
N VAL A 99 -8.81 11.71 0.00
CA VAL A 99 -7.85 12.73 -0.45
C VAL A 99 -6.52 12.47 0.26
N ARG A 100 -5.41 12.42 -0.49
CA ARG A 100 -4.06 12.27 0.05
C ARG A 100 -3.07 13.16 -0.72
N PRO A 101 -2.03 13.72 -0.09
CA PRO A 101 -1.00 14.45 -0.82
C PRO A 101 -0.26 13.56 -1.82
N LEU A 102 0.03 14.05 -3.03
CA LEU A 102 0.82 13.32 -4.03
C LEU A 102 2.24 13.02 -3.53
N SER A 103 2.81 13.89 -2.69
CA SER A 103 4.12 13.70 -2.07
C SER A 103 4.17 12.50 -1.12
N GLN A 104 3.02 12.01 -0.66
CA GLN A 104 2.98 10.78 0.14
C GLN A 104 3.09 9.53 -0.73
N ILE A 105 2.85 9.58 -2.05
CA ILE A 105 2.95 8.39 -2.90
C ILE A 105 4.43 8.11 -3.17
N THR A 106 4.92 6.96 -2.72
CA THR A 106 6.34 6.59 -2.81
C THR A 106 6.61 5.58 -3.92
N ALA A 107 5.63 4.74 -4.24
CA ALA A 107 5.77 3.72 -5.27
C ALA A 107 4.43 3.38 -5.92
N VAL A 108 4.49 3.04 -7.20
CA VAL A 108 3.44 2.33 -7.93
C VAL A 108 3.95 0.91 -8.15
N ILE A 109 3.13 -0.09 -7.83
CA ILE A 109 3.47 -1.51 -8.02
C ILE A 109 2.31 -2.24 -8.70
N ILE A 110 2.60 -3.35 -9.37
CA ILE A 110 1.58 -4.31 -9.79
C ILE A 110 1.64 -5.49 -8.82
N GLU A 111 0.52 -5.81 -8.20
CA GLU A 111 0.35 -6.98 -7.34
C GLU A 111 -0.23 -8.13 -8.17
N GLN A 112 0.39 -9.31 -8.05
CA GLN A 112 -0.10 -10.58 -8.58
C GLN A 112 -0.63 -11.42 -7.42
N GLU A 113 -1.87 -11.86 -7.55
CA GLU A 113 -2.57 -12.73 -6.61
C GLU A 113 -2.87 -14.03 -7.34
N ASN A 114 -2.26 -15.14 -6.93
CA ASN A 114 -2.56 -16.44 -7.51
C ASN A 114 -3.67 -17.08 -6.68
N ASP A 115 -4.92 -17.03 -7.15
CA ASP A 115 -6.00 -17.72 -6.45
C ASP A 115 -5.69 -19.21 -6.36
N SER A 116 -5.31 -19.65 -5.16
CA SER A 116 -4.62 -20.94 -5.01
C SER A 116 -5.55 -22.15 -4.99
N ARG A 117 -6.87 -21.96 -5.16
CA ARG A 117 -7.87 -23.02 -5.37
C ARG A 117 -9.17 -22.44 -5.93
N GLY A 118 -9.43 -22.64 -7.22
CA GLY A 118 -10.80 -22.48 -7.72
C GLY A 118 -11.72 -23.50 -7.05
N SER A 119 -12.98 -23.14 -6.78
CA SER A 119 -13.97 -24.02 -6.13
C SER A 119 -14.23 -25.36 -6.86
N PHE A 120 -13.71 -25.51 -8.08
CA PHE A 120 -13.85 -26.71 -8.92
C PHE A 120 -12.52 -27.42 -9.22
N GLY A 121 -11.45 -27.16 -8.46
CA GLY A 121 -10.18 -27.86 -8.60
C GLY A 121 -9.37 -27.51 -9.86
N GLY A 122 -9.79 -26.49 -10.61
CA GLY A 122 -8.99 -25.87 -11.66
C GLY A 122 -8.04 -24.82 -11.10
N GLU A 123 -6.84 -24.71 -11.69
CA GLU A 123 -5.96 -23.57 -11.46
C GLU A 123 -6.62 -22.31 -12.05
N ASN A 124 -6.95 -21.36 -11.20
CA ASN A 124 -7.41 -20.07 -11.68
C ASN A 124 -6.21 -19.30 -12.25
N PRO A 125 -6.37 -18.59 -13.38
CA PRO A 125 -5.32 -17.72 -13.87
C PRO A 125 -5.00 -16.65 -12.81
N PRO A 126 -3.73 -16.20 -12.73
CA PRO A 126 -3.35 -15.15 -11.82
C PRO A 126 -4.19 -13.89 -12.02
N SER A 127 -4.51 -13.30 -10.89
CA SER A 127 -5.18 -12.03 -10.71
C SER A 127 -4.11 -10.94 -10.62
N PHE A 128 -4.31 -9.80 -11.29
CA PHE A 128 -3.40 -8.66 -11.21
C PHE A 128 -4.11 -7.37 -10.83
N SER A 129 -3.42 -6.53 -10.06
CA SER A 129 -3.88 -5.19 -9.71
C SER A 129 -2.78 -4.16 -9.56
N LEU A 130 -3.16 -2.91 -9.73
CA LEU A 130 -2.28 -1.77 -9.55
C LEU A 130 -2.45 -1.23 -8.13
N THR A 131 -1.35 -1.10 -7.40
CA THR A 131 -1.35 -0.64 -6.00
C THR A 131 -0.43 0.56 -5.83
N LEU A 132 -0.94 1.59 -5.15
CA LEU A 132 -0.17 2.75 -4.72
C LEU A 132 0.32 2.52 -3.29
N ILE A 133 1.61 2.75 -3.07
CA ILE A 133 2.21 2.72 -1.73
C ILE A 133 2.44 4.14 -1.26
N PHE A 134 2.00 4.42 -0.03
CA PHE A 134 2.17 5.72 0.62
C PHE A 134 3.34 5.70 1.60
N ALA A 135 3.85 6.87 1.94
CA ALA A 135 4.97 7.09 2.86
C ALA A 135 4.63 6.65 4.30
N ASP A 136 3.36 6.64 4.68
CA ASP A 136 2.86 6.11 5.95
C ASP A 136 2.74 4.57 5.94
N GLY A 137 3.12 3.92 4.85
CA GLY A 137 3.00 2.48 4.64
C GLY A 137 1.59 2.04 4.23
N ALA A 138 0.63 2.96 4.10
CA ALA A 138 -0.69 2.62 3.60
C ALA A 138 -0.59 2.12 2.16
N ARG A 139 -1.41 1.13 1.85
CA ARG A 139 -1.56 0.58 0.50
C ARG A 139 -2.93 0.93 -0.01
N PHE A 140 -2.99 1.42 -1.24
CA PHE A 140 -4.25 1.69 -1.90
C PHE A 140 -4.31 0.92 -3.21
N ARG A 141 -5.13 -0.13 -3.20
CA ARG A 141 -5.35 -1.01 -4.34
C ARG A 141 -6.35 -0.36 -5.29
N CYS A 142 -5.94 -0.08 -6.52
CA CYS A 142 -6.77 0.51 -7.56
C CYS A 142 -7.61 -0.59 -8.25
N GLU A 143 -8.38 -1.36 -7.48
CA GLU A 143 -9.24 -2.45 -7.98
C GLU A 143 -10.72 -2.08 -7.99
N ALA A 144 -11.45 -2.49 -9.03
CA ALA A 144 -12.92 -2.46 -9.12
C ALA A 144 -13.59 -3.76 -8.67
N GLY A 145 -12.88 -4.61 -7.92
CA GLY A 145 -13.45 -5.84 -7.37
C GLY A 145 -13.57 -7.01 -8.35
N VAL A 146 -12.95 -6.94 -9.54
CA VAL A 146 -12.72 -8.15 -10.36
C VAL A 146 -11.27 -8.11 -10.84
N PRO A 147 -10.43 -9.05 -10.40
CA PRO A 147 -9.07 -9.10 -10.89
C PRO A 147 -9.06 -9.32 -12.40
N VAL A 148 -8.14 -8.65 -13.08
CA VAL A 148 -7.96 -8.85 -14.52
C VAL A 148 -7.26 -10.19 -14.67
N SER A 149 -7.99 -11.24 -15.03
CA SER A 149 -7.35 -12.46 -15.52
C SER A 149 -6.69 -12.15 -16.86
N GLY A 150 -5.38 -12.36 -16.94
CA GLY A 150 -4.61 -12.01 -18.15
C GLY A 150 -3.15 -11.73 -17.85
N SER A 151 -2.47 -11.08 -18.80
CA SER A 151 -1.07 -10.67 -18.63
C SER A 151 -0.97 -9.37 -17.80
N PRO A 152 0.05 -9.23 -16.93
CA PRO A 152 0.35 -7.97 -16.24
C PRO A 152 0.57 -6.79 -17.20
N ASP A 153 0.89 -7.06 -18.48
CA ASP A 153 1.14 -6.04 -19.51
C ASP A 153 -0.03 -5.06 -19.69
N SER A 154 -1.27 -5.52 -19.46
CA SER A 154 -2.46 -4.67 -19.54
C SER A 154 -2.49 -3.56 -18.47
N LEU A 155 -1.78 -3.74 -17.36
CA LEU A 155 -1.64 -2.78 -16.26
C LEU A 155 -0.33 -2.00 -16.31
N ARG A 156 0.69 -2.50 -17.03
CA ARG A 156 1.99 -1.82 -17.16
C ARG A 156 1.86 -0.43 -17.76
N ALA A 157 1.14 -0.28 -18.88
CA ALA A 157 1.00 1.02 -19.52
C ALA A 157 0.33 2.08 -18.60
N PRO A 158 -0.82 1.80 -17.94
CA PRO A 158 -1.37 2.71 -16.92
C PRO A 158 -0.42 2.97 -15.75
N ALA A 159 0.27 1.94 -15.24
CA ALA A 159 1.19 2.10 -14.12
C ALA A 159 2.40 2.97 -14.47
N ASP A 160 2.96 2.80 -15.65
CA ASP A 160 4.05 3.64 -16.17
C ASP A 160 3.61 5.09 -16.36
N GLN A 161 2.39 5.29 -16.82
CA GLN A 161 1.80 6.62 -16.95
C GLN A 161 1.64 7.31 -15.59
N ILE A 162 1.10 6.61 -14.58
CA ILE A 162 1.00 7.14 -13.21
C ILE A 162 2.40 7.42 -12.65
N ARG A 163 3.34 6.48 -12.78
CA ARG A 163 4.72 6.62 -12.31
C ARG A 163 5.41 7.86 -12.90
N SER A 164 5.33 8.03 -14.22
CA SER A 164 5.94 9.17 -14.93
C SER A 164 5.25 10.49 -14.58
N PHE A 165 3.92 10.49 -14.42
CA PHE A 165 3.16 11.64 -13.93
C PHE A 165 3.51 11.99 -12.48
N LEU A 166 3.82 11.02 -11.63
CA LEU A 166 4.25 11.29 -10.26
C LEU A 166 5.75 11.61 -10.15
N ARG A 167 6.52 11.47 -11.23
CA ARG A 167 7.99 11.60 -11.25
C ARG A 167 8.66 10.72 -10.18
N LEU A 168 8.11 9.51 -9.99
CA LEU A 168 8.67 8.59 -9.00
C LEU A 168 10.07 8.12 -9.45
N PRO A 169 10.99 7.89 -8.51
CA PRO A 169 12.37 7.50 -8.81
C PRO A 169 12.52 6.06 -9.36
N GLN A 170 11.41 5.31 -9.48
CA GLN A 170 11.41 3.92 -9.94
C GLN A 170 11.80 3.85 -11.43
N ALA A 171 12.79 3.02 -11.79
CA ALA A 171 13.18 2.84 -13.21
C ALA A 171 12.18 1.98 -14.00
N ASN A 172 11.45 1.09 -13.32
CA ASN A 172 10.35 0.27 -13.83
C ASN A 172 9.25 0.13 -12.78
N VAL A 173 8.03 -0.24 -13.21
CA VAL A 173 6.95 -0.64 -12.29
C VAL A 173 7.20 -2.10 -11.88
N PRO A 174 7.48 -2.39 -10.60
CA PRO A 174 7.79 -3.73 -10.15
C PRO A 174 6.53 -4.59 -10.02
N LEU A 175 6.71 -5.90 -10.11
CA LEU A 175 5.66 -6.91 -10.01
C LEU A 175 5.85 -7.72 -8.72
N LEU A 176 4.87 -7.65 -7.82
CA LEU A 176 4.89 -8.24 -6.48
C LEU A 176 3.94 -9.43 -6.40
N ASN A 177 4.41 -10.60 -5.98
CA ASN A 177 3.54 -11.75 -5.72
C ASN A 177 3.00 -11.71 -4.29
N VAL A 178 1.68 -11.57 -4.13
CA VAL A 178 1.00 -11.45 -2.84
C VAL A 178 0.54 -12.80 -2.28
N THR A 179 0.41 -13.80 -3.14
CA THR A 179 -0.22 -15.10 -2.82
C THR A 179 0.36 -15.82 -1.61
N ARG A 180 1.66 -15.66 -1.36
CA ARG A 180 2.34 -16.44 -0.34
C ARG A 180 1.95 -16.03 1.07
N ALA A 181 1.45 -14.81 1.24
CA ALA A 181 1.26 -14.24 2.55
C ALA A 181 -0.12 -14.48 3.17
N ALA A 182 -1.12 -14.81 2.35
CA ALA A 182 -2.45 -15.19 2.83
C ALA A 182 -2.52 -16.65 3.32
N LYS A 183 -1.53 -17.48 2.97
CA LYS A 183 -1.68 -18.95 3.06
C LYS A 183 -1.40 -19.59 4.43
N GLU A 184 -1.10 -18.81 5.48
CA GLU A 184 -0.98 -19.34 6.86
C GLU A 184 -2.30 -19.26 7.66
N GLU A 185 -3.45 -19.07 6.97
CA GLU A 185 -4.82 -19.06 7.49
C GLU A 185 -5.26 -20.40 8.10
N THR A 186 -4.93 -20.62 9.38
CA THR A 186 -5.74 -21.49 10.26
C THR A 186 -6.68 -20.66 11.17
N GLU A 187 -6.81 -19.35 10.92
CA GLU A 187 -7.62 -18.38 11.70
C GLU A 187 -8.74 -17.70 10.85
N GLU A 188 -9.14 -18.32 9.74
CA GLU A 188 -9.93 -17.74 8.63
C GLU A 188 -11.38 -17.35 8.99
N GLU A 189 -12.03 -17.99 9.98
CA GLU A 189 -13.46 -17.74 10.28
C GLU A 189 -13.72 -16.42 11.03
N GLU A 190 -12.86 -16.02 11.97
CA GLU A 190 -13.04 -14.75 12.70
C GLU A 190 -12.72 -13.53 11.82
N HIS A 191 -11.83 -13.70 10.85
CA HIS A 191 -11.40 -12.62 9.97
C HIS A 191 -12.37 -12.33 8.82
N VAL A 192 -13.05 -13.34 8.26
CA VAL A 192 -14.12 -13.10 7.27
C VAL A 192 -15.25 -12.28 7.89
N ALA A 193 -15.58 -12.52 9.17
CA ALA A 193 -16.54 -11.73 9.91
C ALA A 193 -16.09 -10.27 10.09
N GLN A 194 -14.81 -10.03 10.44
CA GLN A 194 -14.25 -8.68 10.56
C GLN A 194 -14.08 -7.95 9.21
N ALA A 195 -13.74 -8.66 8.13
CA ALA A 195 -13.63 -8.11 6.78
C ALA A 195 -15.01 -7.69 6.24
N PHE A 196 -16.05 -8.48 6.54
CA PHE A 196 -17.43 -8.12 6.20
C PHE A 196 -17.90 -6.90 7.01
N LEU A 197 -17.64 -6.86 8.32
CA LEU A 197 -17.95 -5.71 9.17
C LEU A 197 -17.21 -4.45 8.72
N SER A 198 -15.92 -4.54 8.40
CA SER A 198 -15.12 -3.39 7.95
C SER A 198 -15.55 -2.89 6.57
N ARG A 199 -15.95 -3.78 5.64
CA ARG A 199 -16.59 -3.38 4.36
C ARG A 199 -17.90 -2.63 4.59
N TRP A 200 -18.69 -3.04 5.58
CA TRP A 200 -19.95 -2.38 5.93
C TRP A 200 -19.70 -1.00 6.58
N VAL A 201 -18.77 -0.91 7.53
CA VAL A 201 -18.44 0.34 8.24
C VAL A 201 -17.68 1.34 7.34
N ALA A 202 -16.91 0.87 6.35
CA ALA A 202 -16.27 1.74 5.35
C ALA A 202 -17.28 2.52 4.49
N CYS A 203 -18.49 1.99 4.28
CA CYS A 203 -19.57 2.73 3.62
C CYS A 203 -20.08 3.93 4.44
N GLU A 204 -19.82 3.97 5.75
CA GLU A 204 -20.17 5.09 6.65
C GLU A 204 -19.02 6.09 6.87
N GLY A 205 -17.88 5.93 6.19
CA GLY A 205 -16.75 6.86 6.29
C GLY A 205 -15.87 6.68 7.54
N LEU A 206 -16.09 5.60 8.31
CA LEU A 206 -15.25 5.22 9.43
C LEU A 206 -14.34 4.07 9.00
N ALA A 207 -13.20 4.36 8.37
CA ALA A 207 -12.24 3.30 8.04
C ALA A 207 -11.59 2.77 9.33
N PRO A 208 -11.76 1.49 9.71
CA PRO A 208 -11.07 0.95 10.88
C PRO A 208 -9.56 0.94 10.64
N ARG A 209 -8.79 1.37 11.64
CA ARG A 209 -7.33 1.22 11.68
C ARG A 209 -7.01 -0.25 11.90
N MET A 210 -6.86 -1.01 10.83
CA MET A 210 -6.27 -2.34 10.91
C MET A 210 -4.74 -2.20 10.93
N GLU A 211 -4.08 -2.82 11.90
CA GLU A 211 -2.62 -2.96 11.86
C GLU A 211 -2.27 -3.88 10.67
N PRO A 212 -1.36 -3.47 9.77
CA PRO A 212 -1.01 -4.32 8.64
C PRO A 212 -0.30 -5.57 9.15
N GLN A 213 -0.87 -6.74 8.89
CA GLN A 213 -0.21 -8.01 9.14
C GLN A 213 1.10 -8.06 8.33
N LEU A 214 2.17 -8.52 8.98
CA LEU A 214 3.48 -8.69 8.35
C LEU A 214 3.42 -9.92 7.44
N HIS A 215 3.13 -9.65 6.19
CA HIS A 215 3.11 -10.62 5.12
C HIS A 215 4.50 -10.71 4.47
N GLU A 216 5.01 -11.92 4.23
CA GLU A 216 6.23 -12.12 3.44
C GLU A 216 5.87 -12.06 1.95
N TYR A 217 6.47 -11.13 1.22
CA TYR A 217 6.19 -10.92 -0.20
C TYR A 217 7.41 -11.32 -1.04
N ASP A 218 7.14 -11.98 -2.17
CA ASP A 218 8.16 -12.35 -3.15
C ASP A 218 8.07 -11.41 -4.36
N TRP A 219 9.16 -10.73 -4.71
CA TRP A 219 9.24 -9.99 -5.96
C TRP A 219 9.35 -10.96 -7.14
N ILE A 220 8.48 -10.78 -8.13
CA ILE A 220 8.66 -11.41 -9.45
C ILE A 220 9.61 -10.55 -10.27
N GLU A 221 9.39 -9.24 -10.23
CA GLU A 221 10.26 -8.24 -10.84
C GLU A 221 10.62 -7.20 -9.78
N PRO A 222 11.85 -7.19 -9.26
CA PRO A 222 12.25 -6.20 -8.26
C PRO A 222 12.34 -4.80 -8.88
N PRO A 223 12.14 -3.74 -8.09
CA PRO A 223 12.32 -2.38 -8.56
C PRO A 223 13.79 -2.13 -8.90
N ILE A 224 14.07 -1.72 -10.14
CA ILE A 224 15.40 -1.35 -10.59
C ILE A 224 15.68 0.09 -10.14
N GLY A 225 16.83 0.34 -9.53
CA GLY A 225 17.28 1.67 -9.13
C GLY A 225 16.73 2.18 -7.79
N VAL A 226 15.79 1.47 -7.17
CA VAL A 226 15.38 1.75 -5.78
C VAL A 226 16.26 0.91 -4.87
N VAL A 227 17.28 1.53 -4.27
CA VAL A 227 17.99 0.89 -3.16
C VAL A 227 16.98 0.83 -2.01
N PRO A 228 16.49 -0.36 -1.61
CA PRO A 228 15.60 -0.44 -0.46
C PRO A 228 16.31 0.23 0.71
N PRO A 229 15.63 1.06 1.52
CA PRO A 229 16.26 1.67 2.69
C PRO A 229 16.90 0.53 3.48
N MET A 230 18.24 0.53 3.53
CA MET A 230 18.97 -0.52 4.21
C MET A 230 18.46 -0.53 5.65
N LEU A 231 17.70 -1.57 6.00
CA LEU A 231 17.35 -1.80 7.40
C LEU A 231 18.67 -1.82 8.17
N PRO A 232 18.78 -1.09 9.30
CA PRO A 232 19.97 -1.15 10.12
C PRO A 232 20.27 -2.63 10.38
N ARG A 233 21.44 -3.11 9.92
CA ARG A 233 21.86 -4.47 10.28
C ARG A 233 21.76 -4.56 11.79
N PRO A 234 21.02 -5.54 12.36
CA PRO A 234 20.99 -5.70 13.80
C PRO A 234 22.43 -5.81 14.26
N ASP A 235 22.84 -4.87 15.11
CA ASP A 235 24.22 -4.73 15.53
C ASP A 235 24.64 -6.06 16.15
N ARG A 236 25.54 -6.78 15.49
CA ARG A 236 25.98 -8.13 15.89
C ARG A 236 26.94 -8.06 17.09
N ARG A 237 26.77 -7.07 17.96
CA ARG A 237 27.53 -6.87 19.19
C ARG A 237 26.74 -7.42 20.36
N GLY A 238 27.27 -8.48 20.97
CA GLY A 238 26.90 -8.85 22.33
C GLY A 238 26.21 -10.20 22.52
N ARG A 239 26.64 -11.26 21.82
CA ARG A 239 26.52 -12.61 22.40
C ARG A 239 27.86 -12.93 23.06
N GLY A 240 28.00 -12.52 24.32
CA GLY A 240 29.15 -12.85 25.16
C GLY A 240 29.30 -14.37 25.22
N HIS A 241 30.46 -14.87 24.80
CA HIS A 241 30.95 -16.18 25.20
C HIS A 241 31.40 -16.10 26.66
N PRO A 242 30.93 -16.97 27.57
CA PRO A 242 31.59 -17.16 28.85
C PRO A 242 32.96 -17.81 28.61
N ALA A 243 33.94 -17.32 29.36
CA ALA A 243 35.34 -17.65 29.28
C ALA A 243 35.63 -19.13 29.62
N GLY A 244 36.66 -19.67 28.97
CA GLY A 244 37.54 -20.67 29.56
C GLY A 244 37.47 -22.07 28.94
N VAL A 245 38.24 -22.29 27.87
CA VAL A 245 39.14 -23.46 27.76
C VAL A 245 40.33 -23.04 26.91
N GLU A 246 41.50 -23.02 27.55
CA GLU A 246 42.81 -22.88 26.94
C GLU A 246 43.16 -24.17 26.19
N VAL A 247 43.28 -24.12 24.87
CA VAL A 247 43.88 -25.21 24.08
C VAL A 247 45.15 -24.68 23.44
N ARG A 248 46.25 -25.30 23.88
CA ARG A 248 47.62 -25.05 23.46
C ARG A 248 47.83 -25.26 21.97
N SER A 249 48.75 -24.45 21.46
CA SER A 249 49.43 -24.56 20.18
C SER A 249 50.09 -25.93 19.96
N PHE A 250 49.97 -26.45 18.74
CA PHE A 250 51.01 -27.23 18.09
C PHE A 250 51.12 -26.84 16.62
N GLU A 251 52.36 -26.78 16.17
CA GLU A 251 52.89 -26.25 14.92
C GLU A 251 52.86 -27.29 13.77
N PRO A 252 53.38 -26.98 12.56
CA PRO A 252 52.76 -27.34 11.27
C PRO A 252 53.31 -28.62 10.64
N CYS A 253 52.61 -29.15 9.63
CA CYS A 253 53.23 -30.06 8.67
C CYS A 253 52.65 -29.88 7.25
N THR A 254 53.56 -30.02 6.30
CA THR A 254 53.53 -29.66 4.89
C THR A 254 52.95 -30.74 3.96
N LEU A 255 52.51 -30.30 2.78
CA LEU A 255 52.50 -31.00 1.48
C LEU A 255 51.75 -32.35 1.35
N SER A 256 50.76 -32.40 0.46
CA SER A 256 50.89 -33.05 -0.87
C SER A 256 49.54 -33.18 -1.62
N ARG A 257 49.52 -32.61 -2.83
CA ARG A 257 49.09 -33.13 -4.14
C ARG A 257 47.89 -34.13 -4.27
N GLN A 258 47.13 -33.89 -5.37
CA GLN A 258 46.17 -34.76 -6.10
C GLN A 258 44.72 -34.73 -5.57
N ALA A 259 43.65 -34.68 -6.37
CA ALA A 259 43.45 -34.63 -7.82
C ALA A 259 42.03 -34.07 -8.11
N ALA A 260 41.80 -33.75 -9.37
CA ALA A 260 40.58 -33.23 -9.96
C ALA A 260 39.29 -34.00 -9.60
N VAL A 261 38.20 -33.26 -9.36
CA VAL A 261 36.85 -33.62 -9.79
C VAL A 261 36.11 -32.33 -10.17
N GLU A 262 35.82 -32.21 -11.46
CA GLU A 262 34.85 -31.28 -12.01
C GLU A 262 33.48 -31.51 -11.36
N ARG A 263 32.93 -30.48 -10.72
CA ARG A 263 31.48 -30.34 -10.56
C ARG A 263 31.09 -28.90 -10.79
N GLY A 264 30.26 -28.72 -11.82
CA GLY A 264 29.74 -27.44 -12.26
C GLY A 264 29.08 -26.68 -11.11
N ILE A 265 29.55 -25.45 -10.93
CA ILE A 265 28.88 -24.44 -10.13
C ILE A 265 27.65 -24.01 -10.94
N ARG A 266 26.50 -24.66 -10.68
CA ARG A 266 25.20 -24.02 -10.92
C ARG A 266 25.14 -22.81 -10.00
N ALA A 267 25.29 -21.63 -10.58
CA ALA A 267 24.91 -20.38 -9.94
C ALA A 267 23.41 -20.46 -9.61
N ASN A 268 23.10 -20.81 -8.36
CA ASN A 268 21.76 -20.79 -7.83
C ASN A 268 21.42 -19.32 -7.53
N SER A 269 20.67 -18.69 -8.43
CA SER A 269 20.27 -17.27 -8.37
C SER A 269 19.16 -16.97 -7.36
N ASN A 270 18.94 -17.84 -6.36
CA ASN A 270 17.89 -17.66 -5.35
C ASN A 270 18.34 -16.76 -4.18
N GLY A 271 19.06 -15.69 -4.49
CA GLY A 271 19.43 -14.63 -3.56
C GLY A 271 18.39 -13.52 -3.50
N ALA A 272 17.10 -13.85 -3.61
CA ALA A 272 16.04 -12.89 -3.34
C ALA A 272 16.03 -12.64 -1.83
N THR A 273 16.60 -11.50 -1.41
CA THR A 273 16.46 -11.03 -0.03
C THR A 273 14.97 -10.88 0.26
N PRO A 274 14.40 -11.61 1.24
CA PRO A 274 13.00 -11.45 1.57
C PRO A 274 12.77 -10.00 1.96
N ILE A 275 11.74 -9.37 1.38
CA ILE A 275 11.23 -8.14 1.94
C ILE A 275 10.58 -8.56 3.25
N VAL A 276 11.34 -8.46 4.34
CA VAL A 276 10.70 -8.14 5.60
C VAL A 276 10.12 -6.75 5.33
N VAL A 277 8.80 -6.67 5.12
CA VAL A 277 8.06 -5.43 5.33
C VAL A 277 8.21 -5.21 6.81
N GLY A 278 9.40 -4.74 7.20
CA GLY A 278 9.70 -4.40 8.56
C GLY A 278 8.57 -3.49 8.95
N ARG A 279 8.04 -3.68 10.16
CA ARG A 279 7.39 -2.58 10.86
C ARG A 279 8.15 -1.34 10.42
N VAL A 280 7.44 -0.36 9.87
CA VAL A 280 7.94 1.00 9.91
C VAL A 280 8.13 1.19 11.41
N PHE A 281 9.33 0.87 11.90
CA PHE A 281 9.84 1.37 13.13
C PHE A 281 9.63 2.83 12.87
N ARG A 282 8.59 3.39 13.50
CA ARG A 282 8.45 4.83 13.58
C ARG A 282 9.82 5.20 14.11
N THR A 283 10.69 5.68 13.22
CA THR A 283 11.88 6.38 13.65
C THR A 283 11.30 7.35 14.66
N PRO A 284 11.68 7.25 15.95
CA PRO A 284 11.18 8.14 16.97
C PRO A 284 11.19 9.53 16.34
N PRO A 285 10.04 10.26 16.33
CA PRO A 285 9.91 11.50 15.59
C PRO A 285 11.20 12.28 15.83
N PRO A 286 11.92 12.67 14.76
CA PRO A 286 13.30 13.14 14.87
C PRO A 286 13.34 14.17 15.98
N ILE A 287 14.00 13.81 17.08
CA ILE A 287 14.07 14.67 18.26
C ILE A 287 14.64 15.98 17.72
N PRO A 288 13.94 17.12 17.86
CA PRO A 288 14.41 18.39 17.35
C PRO A 288 15.83 18.60 17.84
N GLN A 289 16.80 18.52 16.93
CA GLN A 289 18.19 18.74 17.31
C GLN A 289 18.29 20.22 17.67
N PRO A 290 18.79 20.59 18.86
CA PRO A 290 18.96 21.98 19.22
C PRO A 290 19.87 22.64 18.18
N ARG A 291 19.35 23.64 17.48
CA ARG A 291 20.15 24.42 16.52
C ARG A 291 20.67 25.65 17.24
N SER A 292 21.88 26.06 16.89
CA SER A 292 22.47 27.28 17.41
C SER A 292 22.64 28.31 16.30
N LEU A 293 22.34 29.57 16.61
CA LEU A 293 22.54 30.73 15.73
C LEU A 293 23.53 31.68 16.41
N GLN A 294 24.58 32.06 15.70
CA GLN A 294 25.47 33.14 16.13
C GLN A 294 24.93 34.47 15.60
N VAL A 295 24.69 35.41 16.50
CA VAL A 295 24.17 36.74 16.20
C VAL A 295 25.19 37.78 16.61
N VAL A 296 25.54 38.69 15.69
CA VAL A 296 26.35 39.88 15.98
C VAL A 296 25.42 41.00 16.43
N LEU A 297 25.72 41.65 17.56
CA LEU A 297 24.93 42.76 18.07
C LEU A 297 25.11 44.00 17.19
N PRO A 298 24.03 44.60 16.65
CA PRO A 298 24.15 45.80 15.82
C PRO A 298 24.52 47.04 16.65
N GLU A 299 25.05 48.06 15.97
CA GLU A 299 25.41 49.34 16.60
C GLU A 299 24.19 50.01 17.26
N GLY A 300 24.41 50.63 18.42
CA GLY A 300 23.38 51.35 19.17
C GLY A 300 22.52 50.51 20.11
N VAL A 301 22.73 49.19 20.18
CA VAL A 301 21.99 48.30 21.09
C VAL A 301 22.64 48.26 22.48
N GLN A 302 21.82 48.38 23.53
CA GLN A 302 22.26 48.31 24.92
C GLN A 302 21.81 47.02 25.62
N ALA A 303 22.51 46.65 26.70
CA ALA A 303 22.11 45.54 27.56
C ALA A 303 20.65 45.70 28.05
N GLY A 304 19.87 44.63 27.98
CA GLY A 304 18.45 44.60 28.33
C GLY A 304 17.49 45.01 27.20
N GLN A 305 17.99 45.53 26.08
CA GLN A 305 17.17 45.85 24.92
C GLN A 305 16.75 44.57 24.17
N GLN A 306 15.56 44.58 23.57
CA GLN A 306 15.07 43.51 22.71
C GLN A 306 15.45 43.76 21.24
N ILE A 307 15.95 42.74 20.56
CA ILE A 307 16.25 42.75 19.12
C ILE A 307 15.50 41.63 18.42
N ASN A 308 15.10 41.87 17.17
CA ASN A 308 14.47 40.86 16.32
C ASN A 308 15.49 40.35 15.30
N VAL A 309 15.68 39.04 15.25
CA VAL A 309 16.63 38.37 14.35
C VAL A 309 15.89 37.36 13.51
N MET A 310 16.19 37.32 12.21
CA MET A 310 15.63 36.31 11.31
C MET A 310 16.53 35.08 11.31
N ALA A 311 15.99 33.95 11.76
CA ALA A 311 16.71 32.68 11.73
C ALA A 311 16.79 32.15 10.28
N PRO A 312 17.76 31.26 9.96
CA PRO A 312 17.91 30.68 8.63
C PRO A 312 16.69 29.91 8.09
N ASP A 313 15.76 29.51 8.97
CA ASP A 313 14.49 28.86 8.61
C ASP A 313 13.36 29.85 8.28
N GLY A 314 13.61 31.16 8.37
CA GLY A 314 12.64 32.22 8.13
C GLY A 314 11.82 32.63 9.36
N SER A 315 12.04 31.99 10.52
CA SER A 315 11.38 32.40 11.77
C SER A 315 11.98 33.69 12.34
N GLN A 316 11.16 34.51 13.00
CA GLN A 316 11.60 35.73 13.71
C GLN A 316 11.79 35.41 15.20
N LEU A 317 13.01 35.61 15.69
CA LEU A 317 13.37 35.43 17.11
C LEU A 317 13.48 36.80 17.79
N GLN A 318 12.78 36.97 18.91
CA GLN A 318 12.90 38.15 19.77
C GLN A 318 13.86 37.82 20.92
N LEU A 319 15.00 38.51 20.96
CA LEU A 319 16.11 38.21 21.85
C LEU A 319 16.38 39.39 22.77
N THR A 320 16.57 39.13 24.06
CA THR A 320 17.00 40.14 25.04
C THR A 320 18.52 40.10 25.18
N VAL A 321 19.16 41.24 25.01
CA VAL A 321 20.62 41.36 25.10
C VAL A 321 21.07 41.19 26.56
N PRO A 322 21.91 40.20 26.89
CA PRO A 322 22.39 40.01 28.26
C PRO A 322 23.31 41.16 28.70
N SER A 323 23.40 41.37 30.01
CA SER A 323 24.31 42.37 30.57
C SER A 323 25.77 42.03 30.29
N GLY A 324 26.55 43.05 29.91
CA GLY A 324 27.99 42.92 29.67
C GLY A 324 28.40 42.79 28.21
N LEU A 325 27.47 42.55 27.28
CA LEU A 325 27.77 42.59 25.84
C LEU A 325 27.69 44.01 25.28
N ARG A 326 28.61 44.34 24.37
CA ARG A 326 28.69 45.62 23.65
C ARG A 326 28.30 45.42 22.18
N PRO A 327 27.89 46.49 21.47
CA PRO A 327 27.72 46.43 20.02
C PRO A 327 28.96 45.85 19.32
N GLY A 328 28.74 44.94 18.37
CA GLY A 328 29.80 44.19 17.69
C GLY A 328 30.14 42.83 18.32
N ASP A 329 29.74 42.57 19.57
CA ASP A 329 29.95 41.26 20.20
C ASP A 329 29.05 40.18 19.57
N MET A 330 29.50 38.93 19.68
CA MET A 330 28.76 37.75 19.21
C MET A 330 28.08 37.02 20.38
N MET A 331 26.79 36.68 20.20
CA MET A 331 26.05 35.81 21.12
C MET A 331 25.53 34.56 20.40
N THR A 332 25.50 33.43 21.09
CA THR A 332 24.97 32.16 20.57
C THR A 332 23.59 31.90 21.18
N VAL A 333 22.60 31.68 20.34
CA VAL A 333 21.20 31.44 20.73
C VAL A 333 20.75 30.07 20.26
N GLN A 334 20.03 29.34 21.12
CA GLN A 334 19.35 28.11 20.70
C GLN A 334 17.95 28.43 20.18
N TYR A 335 17.63 27.89 19.00
CA TYR A 335 16.33 28.03 18.34
C TYR A 335 15.88 26.71 17.71
#